data_AF-E0NRI4-F1
#
_entry.id   AF-E0NRI4-F1
#
_cell.length_a   1.000
_cell.length_b   1.000
_cell.length_c   1.000
_cell.angle_alpha   90.00
_cell.angle_beta   90.00
_cell.angle_gamma   90.00
#
_symmetry.space_group_name_H-M   'P 1'
#
loop_
_entity.id
_entity.type
_entity.pdbx_description
1 polymer ?
#
loop_
_entity_poly.entity_id
_entity_poly.type
_entity_poly.pdbx_seq_one_letter_code
_entity_poly.pdbx_strand_id
1 'polypeptide(L)'
;MKRENNDNTSRNTQIEEFLSARYEFRYNTVLNRAEYRPRETGDYAAIDRYRINTLKRALDKEINVQTSPENLYSIIESDFSPRINPVQAYFHSLPIMEEAKKGAITALADCVSVANPEKWREYLTK
;
A
#
# COMPACT_ATOMS: atom_id res chain seq x y z
N MET A 1 -0.07 -40.43 -11.01
CA MET A 1 0.81 -39.77 -10.03
C MET A 1 -0.08 -39.01 -9.06
N LYS A 2 -0.09 -39.44 -7.78
CA LYS A 2 -0.79 -38.74 -6.70
C LYS A 2 -0.11 -37.39 -6.51
N ARG A 3 -0.85 -36.29 -6.60
CA ARG A 3 -0.38 -34.98 -6.12
C ARG A 3 -0.52 -35.01 -4.61
N GLU A 4 0.58 -35.34 -3.94
CA GLU A 4 0.74 -35.01 -2.53
C GLU A 4 0.90 -33.50 -2.46
N ASN A 5 -0.22 -32.79 -2.27
CA ASN A 5 -0.16 -31.39 -1.86
C ASN A 5 0.43 -31.40 -0.45
N ASN A 6 1.65 -30.90 -0.36
CA ASN A 6 2.43 -30.79 0.85
C ASN A 6 1.77 -29.74 1.75
N ASP A 7 0.77 -30.17 2.52
CA ASP A 7 0.05 -29.39 3.55
C ASP A 7 0.99 -29.11 4.74
N ASN A 8 2.01 -28.30 4.50
CA ASN A 8 2.84 -27.73 5.55
C ASN A 8 3.19 -26.28 5.19
N THR A 9 2.16 -25.45 5.14
CA THR A 9 2.28 -23.99 5.09
C THR A 9 3.24 -23.54 6.19
N SER A 10 4.32 -22.85 5.82
CA SER A 10 5.35 -22.45 6.79
C SER A 10 4.73 -21.62 7.92
N ARG A 11 5.31 -21.67 9.12
CA ARG A 11 4.81 -20.86 10.26
C ARG A 11 4.67 -19.37 9.90
N ASN A 12 5.58 -18.83 9.09
CA ASN A 12 5.51 -17.44 8.63
C ASN A 12 4.37 -17.24 7.62
N THR A 13 4.15 -18.17 6.71
CA THR A 13 3.02 -18.10 5.77
C THR A 13 1.68 -18.11 6.51
N GLN A 14 1.52 -18.91 7.57
CA GLN A 14 0.30 -18.90 8.40
C GLN A 14 0.11 -17.56 9.12
N ILE A 15 1.21 -16.94 9.58
CA ILE A 15 1.18 -15.59 10.18
C ILE A 15 0.75 -14.56 9.12
N GLU A 16 1.35 -14.59 7.92
CA GLU A 16 1.02 -13.69 6.82
C GLU A 16 -0.45 -13.82 6.39
N GLU A 17 -0.97 -15.03 6.27
CA GLU A 17 -2.39 -15.31 5.97
C GLU A 17 -3.30 -14.74 7.06
N PHE A 18 -2.98 -14.98 8.34
CA PHE A 18 -3.75 -14.46 9.46
C PHE A 18 -3.79 -12.92 9.48
N LEU A 19 -2.63 -12.30 9.28
CA LEU A 19 -2.45 -10.85 9.29
C LEU A 19 -3.16 -10.21 8.09
N SER A 20 -2.93 -10.74 6.90
CA SER A 20 -3.50 -10.22 5.65
C SER A 20 -5.01 -10.42 5.55
N ALA A 21 -5.60 -11.39 6.26
CA ALA A 21 -7.05 -11.57 6.31
C ALA A 21 -7.77 -10.46 7.10
N ARG A 22 -7.12 -9.89 8.13
CA ARG A 22 -7.76 -8.96 9.09
C ARG A 22 -7.30 -7.52 8.93
N TYR A 23 -6.06 -7.33 8.49
CA TYR A 23 -5.41 -6.04 8.45
C TYR A 23 -4.80 -5.78 7.08
N GLU A 24 -4.63 -4.49 6.82
CA GLU A 24 -3.83 -4.00 5.71
C GLU A 24 -2.60 -3.30 6.27
N PHE A 25 -1.43 -3.72 5.79
CA PHE A 25 -0.15 -3.18 6.20
C PHE A 25 0.45 -2.35 5.07
N ARG A 26 1.21 -1.32 5.42
CA ARG A 26 2.03 -0.56 4.49
C ARG A 26 3.30 -0.08 5.17
N TYR A 27 4.36 0.06 4.39
CA TYR A 27 5.55 0.78 4.82
C TYR A 27 5.48 2.21 4.33
N ASN A 28 5.29 3.16 5.24
CA ASN A 28 5.21 4.58 4.93
C ASN A 28 6.62 5.09 4.57
N THR A 29 6.85 5.41 3.30
CA THR A 29 8.16 5.85 2.81
C THR A 29 8.52 7.29 3.20
N VAL A 30 7.55 8.10 3.63
CA VAL A 30 7.77 9.48 4.09
C VAL A 30 8.22 9.49 5.54
N LEU A 31 7.56 8.70 6.40
CA LEU A 31 7.89 8.59 7.82
C LEU A 31 8.86 7.44 8.15
N ASN A 32 9.24 6.65 7.13
CA ASN A 32 10.12 5.49 7.23
C ASN A 32 9.72 4.50 8.34
N ARG A 33 8.43 4.15 8.39
CA ARG A 33 7.87 3.26 9.43
C ARG A 33 6.74 2.39 8.88
N ALA A 34 6.53 1.23 9.50
CA ALA A 34 5.39 0.38 9.19
C ALA A 34 4.11 0.89 9.86
N GLU A 35 3.02 0.87 9.10
CA GLU A 35 1.69 1.27 9.52
C GLU A 35 0.69 0.18 9.16
N TYR A 36 -0.40 0.09 9.91
CA TYR A 36 -1.46 -0.89 9.68
C TYR A 36 -2.83 -0.26 9.92
N ARG A 37 -3.86 -0.88 9.34
CA ARG A 37 -5.27 -0.61 9.64
C ARG A 37 -6.09 -1.89 9.56
N PRO A 38 -7.23 -1.99 10.26
CA PRO A 38 -8.23 -3.02 9.97
C PRO A 38 -8.74 -2.90 8.54
N ARG A 39 -9.05 -4.02 7.88
CA ARG A 39 -9.56 -4.00 6.49
C ARG A 39 -10.88 -3.28 6.32
N GLU A 40 -11.79 -3.43 7.28
CA GLU A 40 -13.16 -2.96 7.14
C GLU A 40 -13.29 -1.45 7.39
N THR A 41 -12.49 -0.90 8.29
CA THR A 41 -12.59 0.52 8.68
C THR A 41 -11.33 0.98 9.40
N GLY A 42 -10.95 2.24 9.18
CA GLY A 42 -9.98 2.96 10.02
C GLY A 42 -8.85 3.60 9.23
N ASP A 43 -8.21 4.58 9.88
CA ASP A 43 -6.99 5.20 9.42
C ASP A 43 -5.77 4.31 9.72
N TYR A 44 -4.72 4.50 8.93
CA TYR A 44 -3.43 3.86 9.20
C TYR A 44 -2.83 4.38 10.50
N ALA A 45 -2.53 3.46 11.40
CA ALA A 45 -1.83 3.73 12.65
C ALA A 45 -0.41 3.14 12.61
N ALA A 46 0.52 3.77 13.32
CA ALA A 46 1.87 3.23 13.47
C ALA A 46 1.85 1.89 14.22
N ILE A 47 2.78 1.01 13.85
CA ILE A 47 2.96 -0.27 14.54
C ILE A 47 3.91 -0.07 15.71
N ASP A 48 3.35 -0.08 16.92
CA ASP A 48 4.10 0.03 18.15
C ASP A 48 4.26 -1.33 18.85
N ARG A 49 5.05 -1.34 19.93
CA ARG A 49 5.30 -2.54 20.73
C ARG A 49 4.00 -3.13 21.30
N TYR A 50 3.06 -2.28 21.69
CA TYR A 50 1.76 -2.73 22.22
C TYR A 50 0.99 -3.50 21.15
N ARG A 51 0.98 -3.00 19.92
CA ARG A 51 0.32 -3.62 18.78
C ARG A 51 0.96 -4.96 18.42
N ILE A 52 2.29 -5.03 18.36
CA ILE A 52 3.00 -6.30 18.11
C ILE A 52 2.66 -7.35 19.17
N ASN A 53 2.65 -6.98 20.45
CA ASN A 53 2.26 -7.91 21.52
C ASN A 53 0.79 -8.34 21.41
N THR A 54 -0.08 -7.45 20.96
CA THR A 54 -1.49 -7.76 20.71
C THR A 54 -1.63 -8.78 19.57
N LEU A 55 -0.93 -8.56 18.45
CA LEU A 55 -0.93 -9.50 17.31
C LEU A 55 -0.35 -10.86 17.70
N LYS A 56 0.74 -10.87 18.46
CA LYS A 56 1.33 -12.10 19.02
C LYS A 56 0.31 -12.90 19.83
N ARG A 57 -0.43 -12.25 20.73
CA ARG A 57 -1.48 -12.92 21.53
C ARG A 57 -2.63 -13.43 20.68
N ALA A 58 -3.01 -12.72 19.62
CA ALA A 58 -4.07 -13.14 18.72
C ALA A 58 -3.67 -14.39 17.91
N LEU A 59 -2.44 -14.42 17.38
CA LEU A 59 -1.88 -15.58 16.66
C LEU A 59 -1.86 -16.84 17.53
N ASP A 60 -1.40 -16.70 18.77
CA ASP A 60 -1.39 -17.81 19.72
C ASP A 60 -2.81 -18.30 20.05
N LYS A 61 -3.72 -17.37 20.35
CA LYS A 61 -5.09 -17.71 20.75
C LYS A 61 -5.92 -18.32 19.62
N GLU A 62 -5.82 -17.79 18.40
CA GLU A 62 -6.75 -18.12 17.31
C GLU A 62 -6.24 -19.23 16.41
N ILE A 63 -4.93 -19.29 16.16
CA ILE A 63 -4.32 -20.26 15.24
C ILE A 63 -3.22 -21.11 15.89
N ASN A 64 -3.00 -20.97 17.20
CA ASN A 64 -2.00 -21.72 17.98
C ASN A 64 -0.57 -21.59 17.41
N VAL A 65 -0.25 -20.42 16.85
CA VAL A 65 1.08 -20.11 16.32
C VAL A 65 1.84 -19.22 17.31
N GLN A 66 2.87 -19.79 17.92
CA GLN A 66 3.81 -19.07 18.75
C GLN A 66 4.88 -18.38 17.89
N THR A 67 5.08 -17.09 18.12
CA THR A 67 6.07 -16.27 17.41
C THR A 67 6.70 -15.23 18.34
N SER A 68 7.91 -14.78 18.01
CA SER A 68 8.56 -13.69 18.74
C SER A 68 8.09 -12.32 18.21
N PRO A 69 8.10 -11.27 19.06
CA PRO A 69 7.89 -9.90 18.59
C PRO A 69 8.84 -9.50 17.46
N GLU A 70 10.10 -9.94 17.52
CA GLU A 70 11.13 -9.65 16.53
C GLU A 70 10.79 -10.27 15.17
N ASN A 71 10.28 -11.51 15.14
CA ASN A 71 9.84 -12.14 13.90
C ASN A 71 8.64 -11.40 13.29
N LEU A 72 7.71 -10.91 14.12
CA LEU A 72 6.60 -10.08 13.65
C LEU A 72 7.08 -8.76 13.05
N TYR A 73 8.04 -8.08 13.70
CA TYR A 73 8.67 -6.89 13.11
C TYR A 73 9.34 -7.22 11.78
N SER A 74 10.12 -8.31 11.70
CA SER A 74 10.78 -8.70 10.46
C SER A 74 9.81 -9.00 9.33
N ILE A 75 8.69 -9.69 9.59
CA ILE A 75 7.67 -9.94 8.58
C ILE A 75 7.01 -8.62 8.16
N ILE A 76 6.57 -7.81 9.12
CA ILE A 76 5.86 -6.56 8.84
C ILE A 76 6.75 -5.53 8.14
N GLU A 77 8.05 -5.48 8.42
CA GLU A 77 8.99 -4.55 7.78
C GLU A 77 9.61 -5.11 6.48
N SER A 78 9.15 -6.28 6.01
CA SER A 78 9.54 -6.88 4.73
C SER A 78 8.58 -6.53 3.59
N ASP A 79 8.79 -7.16 2.44
CA ASP A 79 7.94 -7.05 1.24
C ASP A 79 6.47 -7.47 1.48
N PHE A 80 6.16 -8.11 2.62
CA PHE A 80 4.79 -8.30 3.09
C PHE A 80 4.03 -6.97 3.23
N SER A 81 4.70 -5.89 3.60
CA SER A 81 4.13 -4.54 3.67
C SER A 81 4.56 -3.71 2.46
N PRO A 82 3.66 -3.43 1.50
CA PRO A 82 3.99 -2.60 0.35
C PRO A 82 4.51 -1.23 0.78
N ARG A 83 5.61 -0.80 0.14
CA ARG A 83 6.19 0.53 0.34
C ARG A 83 5.32 1.55 -0.38
N ILE A 84 4.66 2.41 0.38
CA ILE A 84 3.73 3.42 -0.13
C ILE A 84 4.14 4.79 0.37
N ASN A 85 4.17 5.76 -0.55
CA ASN A 85 4.19 7.17 -0.17
C ASN A 85 2.72 7.61 0.05
N PRO A 86 2.28 7.83 1.30
CA PRO A 86 0.87 8.13 1.58
C PRO A 86 0.42 9.47 0.98
N VAL A 87 1.34 10.43 0.81
CA VAL A 87 1.04 11.73 0.20
C VAL A 87 0.76 11.55 -1.29
N GLN A 88 1.62 10.81 -2.00
CA GLN A 88 1.39 10.49 -3.41
C GLN A 88 0.12 9.66 -3.60
N ALA A 89 -0.08 8.63 -2.77
CA ALA A 89 -1.28 7.78 -2.83
C ALA A 89 -2.56 8.59 -2.66
N TYR A 90 -2.56 9.59 -1.76
CA TYR A 90 -3.68 10.53 -1.61
C TYR A 90 -3.91 11.35 -2.88
N PHE A 91 -2.88 11.99 -3.43
CA PHE A 91 -3.06 12.79 -4.66
C PHE A 91 -3.49 11.95 -5.86
N HIS A 92 -3.09 10.68 -5.92
CA HIS A 92 -3.54 9.74 -6.95
C HIS A 92 -4.97 9.24 -6.74
N SER A 93 -5.50 9.24 -5.51
CA SER A 93 -6.88 8.84 -5.24
C SER A 93 -7.89 9.97 -5.43
N LEU A 94 -7.41 11.21 -5.54
CA LEU A 94 -8.28 12.34 -5.87
C LEU A 94 -8.86 12.14 -7.28
N PRO A 95 -10.16 12.43 -7.48
CA PRO A 95 -10.73 12.42 -8.82
C PRO A 95 -9.93 13.37 -9.69
N ILE A 96 -9.27 12.82 -10.72
CA ILE A 96 -8.58 13.63 -11.70
C ILE A 96 -9.66 14.44 -12.40
N MET A 97 -9.66 15.76 -12.19
CA MET A 97 -10.37 16.68 -13.07
C MET A 97 -9.62 16.65 -14.41
N GLU A 98 -9.90 15.63 -15.22
CA GLU A 98 -9.42 15.53 -16.59
C GLU A 98 -9.78 16.81 -17.36
N GLU A 99 -10.91 17.44 -17.02
CA GLU A 99 -11.32 18.76 -17.50
C GLU A 99 -10.34 19.87 -17.09
N ALA A 100 -9.81 19.86 -15.86
CA ALA A 100 -8.85 20.88 -15.43
C ALA A 100 -7.45 20.63 -16.01
N LYS A 101 -7.06 19.37 -16.19
CA LYS A 101 -5.81 19.01 -16.86
C LYS A 101 -5.85 19.42 -18.33
N LYS A 102 -6.94 19.11 -19.05
CA LYS A 102 -7.18 19.60 -20.42
C LYS A 102 -7.25 21.12 -20.48
N GLY A 103 -7.93 21.76 -19.52
CA GLY A 103 -8.02 23.21 -19.43
C GLY A 103 -6.66 23.88 -19.23
N ALA A 104 -5.82 23.35 -18.33
CA ALA A 104 -4.48 23.86 -18.08
C ALA A 104 -3.54 23.66 -19.27
N ILE A 105 -3.59 22.49 -19.93
CA ILE A 105 -2.82 22.23 -21.15
C ILE A 105 -3.27 23.15 -22.30
N THR A 106 -4.57 23.39 -22.43
CA THR A 106 -5.11 24.30 -23.46
C THR A 106 -4.70 25.75 -23.17
N ALA A 107 -4.81 26.20 -21.92
CA ALA A 107 -4.35 27.52 -21.51
C ALA A 107 -2.84 27.72 -21.77
N LEU A 108 -2.02 26.70 -21.50
CA LEU A 108 -0.59 26.73 -21.82
C LEU A 108 -0.34 26.81 -23.33
N ALA A 109 -1.08 26.03 -24.12
CA ALA A 109 -0.95 26.06 -25.58
C ALA A 109 -1.27 27.44 -26.16
N ASP A 110 -2.18 28.18 -25.52
CA ASP A 110 -2.62 29.51 -25.95
C ASP A 110 -1.68 30.64 -25.50
N CYS A 111 -0.77 30.40 -24.56
CA CYS A 111 0.19 31.40 -24.09
C CYS A 111 1.33 31.70 -25.09
N VAL A 112 1.50 30.91 -26.15
CA VAL A 112 2.63 31.04 -27.09
C VAL A 112 2.12 31.11 -28.52
N SER A 113 2.49 32.17 -29.25
CA SER A 113 2.27 32.25 -30.69
C SER A 113 3.36 31.49 -31.43
N VAL A 114 2.97 30.45 -32.17
CA VAL A 114 3.88 29.60 -32.96
C VAL A 114 3.43 29.56 -34.41
N ALA A 115 4.35 29.23 -35.34
CA ALA A 115 4.06 29.17 -36.77
C ALA A 115 3.03 28.09 -37.16
N ASN A 116 2.81 27.08 -36.31
CA ASN A 116 1.80 26.04 -36.53
C ASN A 116 1.04 25.70 -35.22
N PRO A 117 -0.01 26.48 -34.88
CA PRO A 117 -0.74 26.33 -33.61
C PRO A 117 -1.47 24.99 -33.47
N GLU A 118 -1.99 24.45 -34.59
CA GLU A 118 -2.73 23.19 -34.61
C GLU A 118 -1.84 22.00 -34.21
N LYS A 119 -0.65 21.89 -34.82
CA LYS A 119 0.32 20.84 -34.45
C LYS A 119 0.84 21.01 -33.02
N TRP A 120 1.04 22.26 -32.58
CA TRP A 120 1.48 22.56 -31.22
C TRP A 120 0.48 22.08 -30.17
N ARG A 121 -0.81 22.36 -30.36
CA ARG A 121 -1.89 21.83 -29.51
C ARG A 121 -1.95 20.30 -29.55
N GLU A 122 -1.82 19.70 -30.73
CA GLU A 122 -1.82 18.23 -30.88
C GLU A 122 -0.69 17.55 -30.08
N TYR A 123 0.53 18.10 -30.11
CA TYR A 123 1.66 17.53 -29.37
C TYR A 123 1.54 17.68 -27.85
N LEU A 124 0.87 18.73 -27.36
CA LEU A 124 0.70 18.99 -25.93
C LEU A 124 -0.48 18.23 -25.31
N THR A 125 -1.45 17.80 -26.13
CA THR A 125 -2.68 17.14 -25.68
C THR A 125 -2.69 15.62 -25.91
N LYS A 126 -1.67 15.07 -26.58
CA LYS A 126 -1.40 13.62 -26.68
C LYS A 126 -0.83 13.04 -25.40
#